data_AF-A0A7S1D9R1-F1
#
_entry.id   AF-A0A7S1D9R1-F1
#
_cell.length_a   1.000
_cell.length_b   1.000
_cell.length_c   1.000
_cell.angle_alpha   90.00
_cell.angle_beta   90.00
_cell.angle_gamma   90.00
#
_symmetry.space_group_name_H-M   'P 1'
#
loop_
_entity.id
_entity.type
_entity.pdbx_description
1 polymer ?
#
loop_
_entity_poly.entity_id
_entity_poly.type
_entity_poly.pdbx_seq_one_letter_code
_entity_poly.pdbx_strand_id
1 'polypeptide(L)'
;NSHGFDKSGSVSGYVLWINGRGVMIDPPPYSSATLEREGIRPRTIVGIILTHCHADHDAGAFQKVLTGSPVVVITTPTIYKSFIRKYAALSALSPALLRHSHRHKPA
;
A
#
# COMPACT_ATOMS: atom_id res chain seq x y z
N ASN A 1 -9.85 -15.36 6.35
CA ASN A 1 -9.03 -14.76 5.29
C ASN A 1 -9.14 -15.60 4.05
N SER A 2 -9.52 -14.96 2.95
CA SER A 2 -9.60 -15.53 1.61
C SER A 2 -8.24 -15.40 0.89
N HIS A 3 -8.21 -15.78 -0.38
CA HIS A 3 -7.04 -15.85 -1.26
C HIS A 3 -7.07 -14.86 -2.43
N GLY A 4 -7.97 -13.87 -2.40
CA GLY A 4 -8.09 -12.86 -3.45
C GLY A 4 -8.86 -13.27 -4.71
N PHE A 5 -9.23 -14.54 -4.87
CA PHE A 5 -10.01 -15.06 -6.01
C PHE A 5 -11.50 -15.33 -5.71
N ASP A 6 -11.95 -15.02 -4.50
CA ASP A 6 -13.36 -15.15 -4.12
C ASP A 6 -13.98 -13.75 -4.00
N LYS A 7 -15.12 -13.55 -4.68
CA LYS A 7 -15.80 -12.24 -4.77
C LYS A 7 -16.22 -11.66 -3.42
N SER A 8 -16.53 -12.54 -2.46
CA SER A 8 -17.04 -12.20 -1.12
C SER A 8 -15.97 -12.30 -0.02
N GLY A 9 -14.77 -12.72 -0.37
CA GLY A 9 -13.71 -13.10 0.55
C GLY A 9 -13.05 -11.91 1.18
N SER A 10 -12.94 -11.92 2.51
CA SER A 10 -12.12 -10.94 3.19
C SER A 10 -10.64 -11.20 2.91
N VAL A 11 -9.96 -10.18 2.43
CA VAL A 11 -8.50 -10.14 2.27
C VAL A 11 -7.91 -9.34 3.42
N SER A 12 -6.69 -9.66 3.84
CA SER A 12 -6.12 -9.10 5.07
C SER A 12 -4.87 -8.29 4.82
N GLY A 13 -4.85 -7.13 5.46
CA GLY A 13 -3.67 -6.33 5.75
C GLY A 13 -3.72 -5.89 7.20
N TYR A 14 -2.58 -5.41 7.71
CA TYR A 14 -2.41 -5.04 9.11
C TYR A 14 -1.89 -3.62 9.22
N VAL A 15 -2.07 -2.99 10.38
CA VAL A 15 -1.32 -1.79 10.77
C VAL A 15 -0.46 -2.13 11.97
N LEU A 16 0.85 -2.04 11.79
CA LEU A 16 1.81 -2.13 12.88
C LEU A 16 2.00 -0.74 13.47
N TRP A 17 1.65 -0.59 14.75
CA TRP A 17 1.83 0.66 15.50
C TRP A 17 3.13 0.65 16.30
N ILE A 18 3.97 1.65 16.07
CA ILE A 18 5.22 1.85 16.81
C ILE A 18 5.28 3.32 17.21
N ASN A 19 5.30 3.59 18.53
CA ASN A 19 5.40 4.95 19.08
C ASN A 19 4.37 5.93 18.47
N GLY A 20 3.12 5.49 18.30
CA GLY A 20 2.03 6.29 17.74
C GLY A 20 2.09 6.53 16.22
N ARG A 21 3.01 5.86 15.51
CA ARG A 21 3.13 5.88 14.05
C ARG A 21 2.75 4.51 13.48
N GLY A 22 1.91 4.52 12.46
CA GLY A 22 1.40 3.31 11.82
C GLY A 22 2.21 2.96 10.57
N VAL A 23 2.47 1.67 10.40
CA VAL A 23 3.01 1.08 9.16
C VAL A 23 1.99 0.08 8.65
N MET A 24 1.47 0.30 7.44
CA MET A 24 0.55 -0.65 6.81
C MET A 24 1.35 -1.86 6.31
N ILE A 25 0.84 -3.07 6.49
CA ILE A 25 1.41 -4.31 5.96
C ILE A 25 0.40 -4.90 5.00
N ASP A 26 0.78 -5.01 3.73
CA ASP A 26 -0.06 -5.53 2.64
C ASP A 26 -1.50 -4.95 2.65
N PRO A 27 -1.66 -3.62 2.59
CA PRO A 27 -2.96 -3.00 2.72
C PRO A 27 -3.90 -3.38 1.55
N PRO A 28 -5.05 -4.04 1.82
CA PRO A 28 -6.05 -4.36 0.80
C PRO A 28 -6.75 -3.12 0.24
N PRO A 29 -7.56 -3.26 -0.82
CA PRO A 29 -8.41 -2.18 -1.33
C PRO A 29 -9.16 -1.44 -0.21
N TYR A 30 -9.30 -0.12 -0.34
CA TYR A 30 -10.03 0.74 0.59
C TYR A 30 -9.46 0.85 2.01
N SER A 31 -8.26 0.33 2.27
CA SER A 31 -7.62 0.42 3.60
C SER A 31 -7.57 1.84 4.16
N SER A 32 -7.18 2.85 3.36
CA SER A 32 -7.14 4.24 3.83
C SER A 32 -8.52 4.76 4.27
N ALA A 33 -9.57 4.48 3.48
CA ALA A 33 -10.93 4.89 3.80
C ALA A 33 -11.46 4.19 5.07
N THR A 34 -11.15 2.91 5.24
CA THR A 34 -11.46 2.18 6.48
C THR A 34 -10.78 2.84 7.67
N LEU A 35 -9.47 3.12 7.60
CA LEU A 35 -8.74 3.77 8.70
C LEU A 35 -9.32 5.15 9.04
N GLU A 36 -9.66 5.96 8.04
CA GLU A 36 -10.27 7.27 8.26
C GLU A 36 -11.64 7.17 8.94
N ARG A 37 -12.47 6.21 8.54
CA ARG A 37 -13.77 5.94 9.18
C ARG A 37 -13.62 5.52 10.64
N GLU A 38 -12.56 4.78 10.97
CA GLU A 38 -12.23 4.39 12.35
C GLU A 38 -11.49 5.51 13.12
N GLY A 39 -11.45 6.74 12.61
CA GLY A 39 -10.84 7.90 13.29
C GLY A 39 -9.32 7.94 13.24
N ILE A 40 -8.68 7.08 12.44
CA ILE A 40 -7.23 7.06 12.27
C ILE A 40 -6.83 8.10 11.22
N ARG A 41 -6.17 9.16 11.68
CA ARG A 41 -5.73 10.28 10.83
C ARG A 41 -4.72 9.81 9.78
N PRO A 42 -4.86 10.13 8.47
CA PRO A 42 -3.95 9.66 7.42
C PRO A 42 -2.47 10.01 7.64
N ARG A 43 -2.18 11.07 8.39
CA ARG A 43 -0.83 11.54 8.75
C ARG A 43 -0.10 10.65 9.76
N THR A 44 -0.81 9.79 10.49
CA THR A 44 -0.17 8.87 11.46
C THR A 44 0.39 7.64 10.76
N ILE A 45 -0.08 7.31 9.57
CA ILE A 45 0.48 6.27 8.71
C ILE A 45 1.70 6.83 7.98
N VAL A 46 2.88 6.28 8.27
CA VAL A 46 4.18 6.79 7.79
C VAL A 46 4.90 5.82 6.85
N GLY A 47 4.46 4.57 6.78
CA GLY A 47 5.11 3.55 5.99
C GLY A 47 4.17 2.45 5.51
N ILE A 48 4.64 1.70 4.55
CA ILE A 48 4.00 0.53 3.98
C ILE A 48 5.06 -0.56 3.85
N ILE A 49 4.80 -1.76 4.34
CA ILE A 49 5.54 -2.97 4.02
C ILE A 49 4.72 -3.74 2.99
N LEU A 50 5.34 -4.10 1.87
CA LEU A 50 4.73 -4.91 0.81
C LEU A 50 5.48 -6.23 0.66
N THR A 51 4.77 -7.35 0.82
CA THR A 51 5.33 -8.69 0.70
C THR A 51 5.27 -9.21 -0.73
N HIS A 52 4.21 -8.90 -1.47
CA HIS A 52 4.00 -9.33 -2.85
C HIS A 52 3.01 -8.41 -3.61
N CYS A 53 2.76 -8.67 -4.90
CA CYS A 53 2.00 -7.79 -5.80
C CYS A 53 0.66 -8.38 -6.29
N HIS A 54 -0.05 -9.13 -5.45
CA HIS A 54 -1.46 -9.44 -5.75
C HIS A 54 -2.37 -8.29 -5.32
N ALA A 55 -3.42 -8.03 -6.10
CA ALA A 55 -4.28 -6.84 -5.97
C ALA A 55 -4.99 -6.74 -4.62
N ASP A 56 -5.25 -7.88 -3.98
CA ASP A 56 -5.80 -7.98 -2.64
C ASP A 56 -4.84 -7.55 -1.53
N HIS A 57 -3.55 -7.37 -1.83
CA HIS A 57 -2.50 -7.00 -0.88
C HIS A 57 -1.80 -5.66 -1.22
N ASP A 58 -1.80 -5.23 -2.48
CA ASP A 58 -1.06 -4.04 -2.91
C ASP A 58 -1.93 -2.87 -3.42
N ALA A 59 -3.25 -3.06 -3.61
CA ALA A 59 -4.13 -2.00 -4.09
C ALA A 59 -4.32 -0.86 -3.10
N GLY A 60 -4.41 -1.15 -1.80
CA GLY A 60 -4.44 -0.12 -0.78
C GLY A 60 -3.13 0.65 -0.71
N ALA A 61 -2.00 0.01 -1.05
CA ALA A 61 -0.70 0.66 -1.07
C ALA A 61 -0.62 1.64 -2.23
N PHE A 62 -1.10 1.24 -3.43
CA PHE A 62 -1.20 2.14 -4.57
C PHE A 62 -2.05 3.38 -4.27
N GLN A 63 -3.22 3.20 -3.65
CA GLN A 63 -4.04 4.32 -3.22
C GLN A 63 -3.27 5.21 -2.23
N LYS A 64 -2.64 4.60 -1.21
CA LYS A 64 -1.93 5.34 -0.16
C LYS A 64 -0.72 6.11 -0.66
N VAL A 65 0.07 5.59 -1.61
CA VAL A 65 1.23 6.32 -2.15
C VAL A 65 0.84 7.49 -3.05
N LEU A 66 -0.40 7.54 -3.52
CA LEU A 66 -0.94 8.65 -4.32
C LEU A 66 -1.73 9.66 -3.50
N THR A 67 -2.08 9.35 -2.24
CA THR A 67 -3.02 10.15 -1.45
C THR A 67 -2.52 10.46 -0.06
N GLY A 68 -2.85 11.64 0.43
CA GLY A 68 -2.52 12.05 1.79
C GLY A 68 -1.04 12.40 1.95
N SER A 69 -0.43 11.94 3.05
CA SER A 69 0.96 12.28 3.40
C SER A 69 1.96 11.30 2.80
N PRO A 70 3.17 11.76 2.42
CA PRO A 70 4.23 10.91 1.91
C PRO A 70 4.52 9.75 2.86
N VAL A 71 4.68 8.55 2.29
CA VAL A 71 5.02 7.32 3.01
C VAL A 71 6.32 6.73 2.49
N VAL A 72 6.90 5.84 3.29
CA VAL A 72 8.01 4.99 2.87
C VAL A 72 7.47 3.62 2.49
N VAL A 73 7.73 3.18 1.26
CA VAL A 73 7.44 1.82 0.82
C VAL A 73 8.67 0.95 1.08
N ILE A 74 8.50 -0.06 1.93
CA ILE A 74 9.53 -1.00 2.37
C ILE A 74 9.24 -2.34 1.71
N THR A 75 10.10 -2.75 0.79
CA THR A 75 9.96 -4.02 0.08
C THR A 75 11.23 -4.35 -0.69
N THR A 76 11.37 -5.61 -1.12
CA THR A 76 12.51 -6.03 -1.92
C THR A 76 12.52 -5.31 -3.28
N PRO A 77 13.68 -5.11 -3.93
CA PRO A 77 13.75 -4.48 -5.25
C PRO A 77 12.89 -5.18 -6.32
N THR A 78 12.73 -6.51 -6.23
CA THR A 78 11.93 -7.29 -7.17
C THR A 78 10.44 -6.97 -7.05
N ILE A 79 9.91 -6.96 -5.82
CA ILE A 79 8.51 -6.61 -5.57
C ILE A 79 8.26 -5.14 -5.90
N TYR A 80 9.19 -4.23 -5.57
CA TYR A 80 9.07 -2.83 -5.92
C TYR A 80 8.95 -2.59 -7.43
N LYS A 81 9.81 -3.23 -8.24
CA LYS A 81 9.76 -3.15 -9.71
C LYS A 81 8.44 -3.70 -10.24
N SER A 82 7.95 -4.81 -9.69
CA SER A 82 6.64 -5.38 -10.06
C SER A 82 5.49 -4.45 -9.72
N PHE A 83 5.48 -3.85 -8.54
CA PHE A 83 4.48 -2.88 -8.10
C PHE A 83 4.42 -1.67 -9.04
N ILE A 84 5.58 -1.06 -9.33
CA ILE A 84 5.66 0.11 -10.23
C ILE A 84 5.21 -0.24 -11.64
N ARG A 85 5.65 -1.39 -12.19
CA ARG A 85 5.24 -1.82 -13.53
C ARG A 85 3.74 -2.10 -13.61
N LYS A 86 3.20 -2.82 -12.62
CA LYS A 86 1.78 -3.17 -12.54
C LYS A 86 0.92 -1.92 -12.50
N TYR A 87 1.18 -1.00 -11.58
CA TYR A 87 0.32 0.16 -11.41
C TYR A 87 0.52 1.23 -12.47
N ALA A 88 1.72 1.36 -13.06
CA ALA A 88 1.88 2.20 -14.25
C ALA A 88 1.00 1.72 -15.41
N ALA A 89 0.95 0.40 -15.65
CA ALA A 89 0.12 -0.18 -16.69
C ALA A 89 -1.40 -0.03 -16.41
N LEU A 90 -1.83 -0.25 -15.16
CA LEU A 90 -3.25 -0.19 -14.80
C LEU A 90 -3.81 1.23 -14.70
N SER A 91 -2.99 2.23 -14.38
CA SER A 91 -3.44 3.61 -14.14
C SER A 91 -3.11 4.58 -15.26
N ALA A 92 -2.37 4.13 -16.28
CA ALA A 92 -1.76 4.99 -17.32
C ALA A 92 -0.85 6.10 -16.75
N LEU A 93 -0.44 6.02 -15.48
CA LEU A 93 0.53 6.93 -14.88
C LEU A 93 1.95 6.53 -15.26
N SER A 94 2.82 7.53 -15.45
CA SER A 94 4.22 7.24 -15.78
C SER A 94 4.92 6.55 -14.60
N PRO A 95 5.81 5.56 -14.86
CA PRO A 95 6.62 4.96 -13.80
C PRO A 95 7.44 5.98 -13.00
N ALA A 96 7.84 7.10 -13.64
CA ALA A 96 8.57 8.18 -12.99
C ALA A 96 7.70 8.92 -11.96
N LEU A 97 6.46 9.23 -12.30
CA LEU A 97 5.50 9.85 -11.38
C LEU A 97 5.25 8.96 -10.16
N LEU A 98 5.03 7.66 -10.38
CA LEU A 98 4.81 6.71 -9.29
C LEU A 98 6.02 6.64 -8.36
N ARG A 99 7.25 6.58 -8.90
CA ARG A 99 8.47 6.62 -8.09
C ARG A 99 8.64 7.92 -7.31
N HIS A 100 8.13 9.03 -7.83
CA HIS A 100 8.21 10.33 -7.16
C HIS A 100 7.20 10.47 -6.00
N SER A 101 6.12 9.67 -6.00
CA SER A 101 5.03 9.83 -5.03
C SER A 101 5.37 9.35 -3.61
N HIS A 102 6.46 8.61 -3.45
CA HIS A 102 6.86 7.99 -2.18
C HIS A 102 8.36 7.72 -2.14
N ARG A 103 8.88 7.41 -0.95
CA ARG A 103 10.27 6.93 -0.79
C ARG A 103 10.28 5.40 -0.84
N HIS A 104 11.14 4.80 -1.66
CA HIS A 104 11.43 3.36 -1.57
C HIS A 104 12.58 3.10 -0.60
N LYS A 105 12.39 2.14 0.32
CA LYS A 105 13.44 1.57 1.17
C LYS A 105 13.59 0.09 0.82
N PRO A 106 14.72 -0.34 0.22
CA PRO A 106 14.96 -1.76 -0.01
C PRO A 106 15.07 -2.51 1.32
N ALA A 107 14.52 -3.72 1.34
CA ALA A 107 14.57 -4.68 2.44
C ALA A 107 15.10 -6.02 1.96
#